data_AF-A0A2U3GU89-F1
#
_entry.id   AF-A0A2U3GU89-F1
#
_cell.length_a   1.000
_cell.length_b   1.000
_cell.length_c   1.000
_cell.angle_alpha   90.00
_cell.angle_beta   90.00
_cell.angle_gamma   90.00
#
_symmetry.space_group_name_H-M   'P 1'
#
loop_
_entity.id
_entity.type
_entity.pdbx_description
1 polymer ?
#
loop_
_entity_poly.entity_id
_entity_poly.type
_entity_poly.pdbx_seq_one_letter_code
_entity_poly.pdbx_strand_id
1 'polypeptide(L)'
;MLFALVANRAIAPGSKLAAGEWASRDVVVPDLPRLDGNNQALRAMGLLVKSEAEGAAQECVFFAAAHLLNLEGDLLFFDTTSTCFERDGENEEAGDEAFRRFGHSQDLP
;
A
#
# COMPACT_ATOMS: atom_id res chain seq x y z
N MET A 1 -11.77 -6.49 -5.32
CA MET A 1 -10.40 -6.84 -4.88
C MET A 1 -9.75 -5.74 -4.04
N LEU A 2 -9.52 -4.53 -4.57
CA LEU A 2 -8.85 -3.44 -3.82
C LEU A 2 -9.50 -3.15 -2.47
N PHE A 3 -10.83 -3.03 -2.45
CA PHE A 3 -11.60 -2.89 -1.21
C PHE A 3 -11.27 -3.97 -0.18
N ALA A 4 -11.21 -5.25 -0.58
CA ALA A 4 -10.90 -6.35 0.32
C ALA A 4 -9.46 -6.27 0.85
N LEU A 5 -8.49 -5.84 0.03
CA LEU A 5 -7.10 -5.64 0.48
C LEU A 5 -6.98 -4.50 1.50
N VAL A 6 -7.69 -3.38 1.27
CA VAL A 6 -7.73 -2.24 2.19
C VAL A 6 -8.46 -2.62 3.49
N ALA A 7 -9.60 -3.31 3.38
CA ALA A 7 -10.35 -3.80 4.53
C ALA A 7 -9.50 -4.76 5.37
N ASN A 8 -8.83 -5.74 4.74
CA ASN A 8 -7.91 -6.65 5.43
C ASN A 8 -6.86 -5.87 6.24
N ARG A 9 -6.27 -4.82 5.65
CA ARG A 9 -5.27 -3.99 6.35
C ARG A 9 -5.83 -3.31 7.60
N ALA A 10 -7.11 -2.94 7.59
CA ALA A 10 -7.77 -2.29 8.71
C ALA A 10 -8.20 -3.27 9.82
N ILE A 11 -8.64 -4.49 9.47
CA ILE A 11 -9.30 -5.39 10.45
C ILE A 11 -8.53 -6.68 10.76
N ALA A 12 -7.65 -7.14 9.88
CA ALA A 12 -6.89 -8.38 10.04
C ALA A 12 -5.55 -8.30 9.28
N PRO A 13 -4.65 -7.37 9.67
CA PRO A 13 -3.46 -7.06 8.90
C PRO A 13 -2.56 -8.29 8.75
N GLY A 14 -2.26 -8.66 7.51
CA GLY A 14 -1.40 -9.79 7.18
C GLY A 14 -0.54 -9.54 5.93
N SER A 15 0.19 -10.57 5.51
CA SER A 15 0.95 -10.53 4.25
C SER A 15 0.01 -10.43 3.04
N LYS A 16 0.51 -10.04 1.87
CA LYS A 16 -0.29 -9.97 0.63
C LYS A 16 -0.95 -11.31 0.27
N LEU A 17 -0.24 -12.41 0.52
CA LEU A 17 -0.78 -13.77 0.36
C LEU A 17 -1.90 -14.03 1.37
N ALA A 18 -1.67 -13.71 2.65
CA ALA A 18 -2.67 -13.88 3.70
C ALA A 18 -3.92 -13.03 3.44
N ALA A 19 -3.77 -11.82 2.89
CA ALA A 19 -4.90 -10.96 2.52
C ALA A 19 -5.75 -11.56 1.38
N GLY A 20 -5.11 -12.22 0.41
CA GLY A 20 -5.79 -12.92 -0.67
C GLY A 20 -6.56 -14.16 -0.19
N GLU A 21 -5.95 -14.94 0.72
CA GLU A 21 -6.61 -16.08 1.35
C GLU A 21 -7.78 -15.64 2.23
N TRP A 22 -7.57 -14.61 3.05
CA TRP A 22 -8.58 -14.00 3.90
C TRP A 22 -9.81 -13.56 3.11
N ALA A 23 -9.59 -12.81 2.02
CA ALA A 23 -10.67 -12.35 1.13
C ALA A 23 -11.42 -13.49 0.42
N SER A 24 -10.82 -14.69 0.35
CA SER A 24 -11.39 -15.85 -0.34
C SER A 24 -12.08 -16.85 0.58
N ARG A 25 -11.68 -16.90 1.85
CA ARG A 25 -12.03 -17.99 2.77
C ARG A 25 -12.59 -17.52 4.10
N ASP A 26 -12.16 -16.35 4.56
CA ASP A 26 -12.40 -15.92 5.94
C ASP A 26 -13.41 -14.76 6.04
N VAL A 27 -13.76 -14.12 4.92
CA VAL A 27 -14.78 -13.06 4.87
C VAL A 27 -15.68 -13.19 3.65
N VAL A 28 -16.93 -12.74 3.79
CA VAL A 28 -17.86 -12.57 2.66
C VAL A 28 -17.81 -11.12 2.21
N VAL A 29 -17.26 -10.88 1.03
CA VAL A 29 -17.29 -9.56 0.37
C VAL A 29 -18.31 -9.64 -0.77
N PRO A 30 -19.42 -8.86 -0.72
CA PRO A 30 -20.40 -8.81 -1.80
C PRO A 30 -19.73 -8.48 -3.14
N ASP A 31 -20.19 -9.11 -4.21
CA ASP A 31 -19.74 -8.91 -5.59
C ASP A 31 -18.25 -9.19 -5.84
N LEU A 32 -17.55 -9.82 -4.89
CA LEU A 32 -16.17 -10.28 -5.10
C LEU A 32 -16.20 -11.66 -5.74
N PRO A 33 -15.76 -11.82 -7.01
CA PRO A 33 -15.62 -13.15 -7.60
C PRO A 33 -14.60 -13.98 -6.80
N ARG A 34 -14.78 -15.31 -6.81
CA ARG A 34 -13.84 -16.24 -6.17
C ARG A 34 -12.44 -16.00 -6.72
N LEU A 35 -11.46 -15.87 -5.82
CA LEU A 35 -10.08 -15.64 -6.20
C LEU A 35 -9.37 -16.97 -6.46
N ASP A 36 -8.93 -17.17 -7.69
CA ASP A 36 -8.07 -18.26 -8.14
C ASP A 36 -6.59 -17.83 -8.05
N GLY A 37 -6.12 -17.69 -6.81
CA GLY A 37 -4.72 -17.43 -6.47
C GLY A 37 -4.28 -15.96 -6.41
N ASN A 38 -3.04 -15.72 -5.96
CA ASN A 38 -2.50 -14.39 -5.61
C ASN A 38 -2.37 -13.39 -6.76
N ASN A 39 -2.36 -13.84 -8.01
CA ASN A 39 -2.08 -12.98 -9.16
C ASN A 39 -3.12 -11.87 -9.32
N GLN A 40 -4.35 -12.09 -8.87
CA GLN A 40 -5.43 -11.11 -8.99
C GLN A 40 -5.28 -9.98 -7.98
N ALA A 41 -4.81 -10.28 -6.76
CA ALA A 41 -4.52 -9.28 -5.74
C ALA A 41 -3.36 -8.37 -6.18
N LEU A 42 -2.29 -8.96 -6.71
CA LEU A 42 -1.15 -8.21 -7.24
C LEU A 42 -1.53 -7.34 -8.44
N ARG A 43 -2.35 -7.85 -9.37
CA ARG A 43 -2.86 -7.06 -10.51
C ARG A 43 -3.75 -5.90 -10.06
N ALA A 44 -4.59 -6.13 -9.05
CA ALA A 44 -5.43 -5.08 -8.50
C ALA A 44 -4.60 -3.94 -7.89
N MET A 45 -3.50 -4.26 -7.18
CA MET A 45 -2.58 -3.25 -6.65
C MET A 45 -1.94 -2.39 -7.75
N GLY A 46 -1.73 -2.94 -8.95
CA GLY A 46 -1.22 -2.17 -10.11
C GLY A 46 -2.13 -1.00 -10.51
N LEU A 47 -3.42 -1.03 -10.19
CA LEU A 47 -4.33 0.09 -10.46
C LEU A 47 -4.03 1.29 -9.56
N LEU A 48 -3.53 1.05 -8.34
CA LEU A 48 -3.16 2.11 -7.41
C LEU A 48 -1.88 2.84 -7.85
N VAL A 49 -0.95 2.13 -8.51
CA VAL A 49 0.30 2.73 -9.00
C VAL A 49 0.02 3.92 -9.92
N LYS A 50 -0.97 3.79 -10.81
CA LYS A 50 -1.34 4.90 -11.70
C LYS A 50 -1.97 6.06 -10.92
N SER A 51 -2.88 5.79 -9.97
CA SER A 51 -3.52 6.86 -9.20
C SER A 51 -2.59 7.54 -8.20
N GLU A 52 -1.60 6.82 -7.65
CA GLU A 52 -0.57 7.39 -6.78
C GLU A 52 0.38 8.29 -7.55
N ALA A 53 0.79 7.89 -8.77
CA ALA A 53 1.64 8.73 -9.63
C ALA A 53 1.01 10.09 -9.96
N GLU A 54 -0.33 10.15 -9.98
CA GLU A 54 -1.11 11.35 -10.26
C GLU A 54 -1.59 12.07 -8.97
N GLY A 55 -1.32 11.51 -7.78
CA GLY A 55 -1.76 12.06 -6.48
C GLY A 55 -3.28 11.98 -6.22
N ALA A 56 -4.08 11.50 -7.17
CA ALA A 56 -5.54 11.51 -7.13
C ALA A 56 -6.13 10.73 -5.93
N ALA A 57 -5.47 9.65 -5.51
CA ALA A 57 -5.90 8.87 -4.35
C ALA A 57 -5.78 9.67 -3.04
N GLN A 58 -4.67 10.40 -2.85
CA GLN A 58 -4.48 11.26 -1.68
C GLN A 58 -5.48 12.41 -1.66
N GLU A 59 -5.72 13.05 -2.80
CA GLU A 59 -6.70 14.13 -2.93
C GLU A 59 -8.12 13.66 -2.55
N CYS A 60 -8.54 12.50 -3.06
CA CYS A 60 -9.86 11.95 -2.74
C CYS A 60 -10.01 11.62 -1.25
N VAL A 61 -8.98 11.03 -0.63
CA VAL A 61 -8.97 10.74 0.83
C VAL A 61 -9.03 12.03 1.64
N PHE A 62 -8.28 13.05 1.22
CA PHE A 62 -8.26 14.36 1.86
C PHE A 62 -9.64 15.01 1.90
N PHE A 63 -10.29 15.15 0.74
CA PHE A 63 -11.60 15.79 0.67
C PHE A 63 -12.70 14.96 1.34
N ALA A 64 -12.63 13.63 1.26
CA ALA A 64 -13.55 12.76 1.98
C ALA A 64 -13.44 12.94 3.51
N ALA A 65 -12.21 13.05 4.04
CA ALA A 65 -11.99 13.29 5.45
C ALA A 65 -12.43 14.70 5.88
N ALA A 66 -12.09 15.73 5.11
CA ALA A 66 -12.51 17.11 5.37
C ALA A 66 -14.04 17.24 5.39
N HIS A 67 -14.73 16.62 4.42
CA HIS A 67 -16.19 16.59 4.36
C HIS A 67 -16.81 15.81 5.53
N LEU A 68 -16.28 14.62 5.86
CA LEU A 68 -16.80 13.80 6.96
C LEU A 68 -16.77 14.55 8.30
N LEU A 69 -15.74 15.36 8.51
CA LEU A 69 -15.55 16.14 9.73
C LEU A 69 -16.22 17.53 9.68
N ASN A 70 -16.89 17.86 8.57
CA ASN A 70 -17.52 19.16 8.32
C ASN A 70 -16.61 20.36 8.66
N LEU A 71 -15.33 20.25 8.29
CA LEU A 71 -14.35 21.31 8.58
C LEU A 71 -14.63 22.56 7.73
N GLU A 72 -14.65 23.74 8.37
CA GLU A 72 -14.63 25.04 7.69
C GLU A 72 -13.20 25.51 7.32
N GLY A 73 -12.18 24.68 7.58
CA GLY A 73 -10.77 25.00 7.34
C GLY A 73 -9.99 23.87 6.67
N ASP A 74 -8.73 24.14 6.31
CA ASP A 74 -7.87 23.17 5.63
C ASP A 74 -7.36 22.09 6.59
N LEU A 75 -7.42 20.83 6.15
CA LEU A 75 -6.74 19.72 6.81
C LEU A 75 -5.27 19.72 6.36
N LEU A 76 -4.32 19.40 7.23
CA LEU A 76 -2.91 19.23 6.86
C LEU A 76 -2.39 17.96 7.51
N PHE A 77 -2.13 16.93 6.70
CA PHE A 77 -1.46 15.72 7.18
C PHE A 77 0.04 15.95 7.13
N PHE A 78 0.66 16.12 8.29
CA PHE A 78 2.11 16.15 8.42
C PHE A 78 2.56 14.87 9.11
N ASP A 79 3.02 13.92 8.32
CA ASP A 79 3.61 12.67 8.80
C ASP A 79 4.98 12.51 8.11
N THR A 80 6.02 12.30 8.90
CA THR A 80 7.37 12.01 8.40
C THR A 80 7.66 10.53 8.62
N THR A 81 7.04 9.66 7.81
CA THR A 81 7.42 8.25 7.75
C THR A 81 8.46 8.07 6.65
N SER A 82 9.65 7.61 7.02
CA SER A 82 10.59 7.06 6.06
C SER A 82 10.09 5.68 5.62
N THR A 83 10.07 5.42 4.31
CA THR A 83 9.85 4.05 3.81
C THR A 83 11.19 3.34 3.75
N CYS A 84 11.43 2.40 4.67
CA CYS A 84 12.63 1.57 4.68
C CYS A 84 12.35 0.21 4.02
N PHE A 85 13.27 -0.25 3.18
CA PHE A 85 13.24 -1.60 2.60
C PHE A 85 14.50 -2.34 3.03
N GLU A 86 14.33 -3.44 3.76
CA GLU A 86 15.44 -4.33 4.15
C GLU A 86 15.71 -5.35 3.05
N ARG A 87 16.99 -5.67 2.81
CA ARG A 87 17.43 -6.69 1.85
C ARG A 87 18.72 -7.35 2.31
N ASP A 88 18.95 -8.59 1.88
CA ASP A 88 20.08 -9.42 2.34
C ASP A 88 21.46 -9.01 1.75
N GLY A 89 21.54 -8.12 0.75
CA GLY A 89 22.82 -7.71 0.13
C GLY A 89 22.70 -6.68 -1.01
N GLU A 90 23.77 -5.96 -1.35
CA GLU A 90 23.84 -5.03 -2.50
C GLU A 90 23.85 -5.76 -3.85
N ASN A 91 23.52 -5.06 -4.95
CA ASN A 91 23.63 -5.65 -6.29
C ASN A 91 25.10 -5.68 -6.74
N GLU A 92 25.55 -6.76 -7.38
CA GLU A 92 26.95 -6.93 -7.84
C GLU A 92 27.36 -5.99 -9.00
N GLU A 93 26.44 -5.18 -9.52
CA GLU A 93 26.74 -4.16 -10.54
C GLU A 93 27.50 -2.99 -9.89
N ALA A 94 28.83 -3.13 -9.83
CA ALA A 94 29.72 -2.16 -9.22
C ALA A 94 29.82 -0.87 -10.07
N GLY A 95 29.28 0.22 -9.54
CA GLY A 95 29.46 1.57 -10.07
C GLY A 95 28.58 2.59 -9.32
N ASP A 96 28.98 3.86 -9.32
CA ASP A 96 28.22 4.96 -8.67
C ASP A 96 26.82 5.19 -9.27
N GLU A 97 26.48 4.52 -10.38
CA GLU A 97 25.15 4.53 -11.01
C GLU A 97 24.28 3.30 -10.64
N ALA A 98 24.72 2.46 -9.70
CA ALA A 98 23.92 1.34 -9.25
C ALA A 98 22.68 1.83 -8.49
N PHE A 99 21.49 1.73 -9.10
CA PHE A 99 20.19 2.13 -8.55
C PHE A 99 19.78 1.43 -7.23
N ARG A 100 20.61 0.52 -6.68
CA ARG A 100 20.25 -0.39 -5.57
C ARG A 100 21.39 -0.51 -4.56
N ARG A 101 21.77 0.61 -3.95
CA ARG A 101 22.72 0.69 -2.83
C ARG A 101 22.00 0.79 -1.50
N PHE A 102 22.60 0.33 -0.40
CA PHE A 102 22.00 0.52 0.92
C PHE A 102 21.92 2.00 1.28
N GLY A 103 20.77 2.42 1.83
CA GLY A 103 20.58 3.76 2.41
C GLY A 103 20.96 3.78 3.89
N HIS A 104 21.10 4.98 4.45
CA HIS A 104 21.29 5.16 5.89
C HIS A 104 19.96 5.02 6.63
N SER A 105 19.72 3.85 7.23
CA SER A 105 18.65 3.67 8.22
C SER A 105 19.12 4.18 9.58
N GLN A 106 18.24 4.83 10.33
CA GLN A 106 18.52 5.22 11.73
C GLN A 106 18.65 4.02 12.68
N ASP A 107 18.21 2.84 12.25
CA ASP A 107 18.12 1.63 13.08
C ASP A 107 19.27 0.65 12.89
N LEU A 108 20.30 1.01 12.11
CA LEU A 108 21.53 0.23 12.01
C LEU A 108 22.60 0.83 12.94
N PRO A 109 23.26 0.02 13.79
CA PRO A 109 24.34 0.49 14.67
C PRO A 109 25.56 1.02 13.91
#